data_AF-A0A2V6JFR3-F1
#
_entry.id   AF-A0A2V6JFR3-F1
#
_cell.length_a   1.000
_cell.length_b   1.000
_cell.length_c   1.000
_cell.angle_alpha   90.00
_cell.angle_beta   90.00
_cell.angle_gamma   90.00
#
_symmetry.space_group_name_H-M   'P 1'
#
loop_
_entity.id
_entity.type
_entity.pdbx_description
1 polymer ?
#
loop_
_entity_poly.entity_id
_entity_poly.type
_entity_poly.pdbx_seq_one_letter_code
_entity_poly.pdbx_strand_id
1 'polypeptide(L)' 'METPLTPLEFARRTRKLYPDRVAVIDGDSRWTYAQFLDRCDRWSAALQKLGIGPGDRVAYLSPNAHAQLESF' A
#
# COMPACT_ATOMS: atom_id res chain seq x y z
N MET A 1 11.68 18.15 -15.31
CA MET A 1 12.03 16.78 -14.89
C MET A 1 10.80 15.92 -15.08
N GLU A 2 10.83 14.96 -15.99
CA GLU A 2 9.71 14.05 -16.21
C GLU A 2 9.61 13.09 -15.01
N THR A 3 8.42 12.96 -14.43
CA THR A 3 8.18 12.03 -13.30
C THR A 3 7.38 10.84 -13.80
N PRO A 4 7.88 9.60 -13.67
CA PRO A 4 7.16 8.41 -14.09
C PRO A 4 5.83 8.27 -13.33
N LEU A 5 4.73 8.02 -14.04
CA LEU A 5 3.39 7.81 -13.47
C LEU A 5 3.25 6.38 -12.94
N THR A 6 3.97 6.08 -11.86
CA THR A 6 3.91 4.76 -11.20
C THR A 6 2.88 4.74 -10.08
N PRO A 7 2.32 3.57 -9.74
CA PRO A 7 1.45 3.43 -8.56
C PRO A 7 2.12 3.94 -7.27
N LEU A 8 3.43 3.71 -7.10
CA LEU A 8 4.19 4.19 -5.95
C LEU A 8 4.25 5.72 -5.89
N GLU A 9 4.44 6.40 -7.03
CA GLU A 9 4.40 7.87 -7.06
C GLU A 9 3.00 8.42 -6.77
N PHE A 10 1.94 7.75 -7.23
CA PHE A 10 0.59 8.13 -6.84
C PHE A 10 0.34 7.96 -5.34
N ALA A 11 0.82 6.87 -4.72
CA ALA A 11 0.73 6.68 -3.27
C ALA A 11 1.50 7.74 -2.50
N ARG A 12 2.76 8.04 -2.87
CA ARG A 12 3.55 9.10 -2.22
C ARG A 12 2.85 10.45 -2.30
N ARG A 13 2.35 10.81 -3.49
CA ARG A 13 1.65 12.09 -3.71
C ARG A 13 0.34 12.13 -2.92
N THR A 14 -0.41 11.04 -2.86
CA THR A 14 -1.68 10.96 -2.12
C THR A 14 -1.44 11.06 -0.61
N ARG A 15 -0.43 10.35 -0.08
CA ARG A 15 -0.02 10.47 1.33
C ARG A 15 0.30 11.91 1.71
N LYS A 16 0.91 12.67 0.80
CA LYS A 16 1.26 14.08 1.04
C LYS A 16 0.05 15.03 0.94
N LEU A 17 -0.80 14.85 -0.07
CA LEU A 17 -1.86 15.83 -0.38
C LEU A 17 -3.17 15.54 0.36
N TYR A 18 -3.45 14.27 0.67
CA TYR A 18 -4.72 13.83 1.21
C TYR A 18 -4.57 12.84 2.39
N PRO A 19 -3.64 13.06 3.34
CA PRO A 19 -3.32 12.08 4.38
C PRO A 19 -4.54 11.68 5.22
N ASP A 20 -5.43 12.63 5.52
CA ASP A 20 -6.57 12.44 6.43
C ASP A 20 -7.85 12.02 5.70
N ARG A 21 -7.84 11.94 4.36
CA ARG A 21 -9.01 11.45 3.62
C ARG A 21 -9.14 9.93 3.80
N VAL A 22 -10.37 9.46 3.95
CA VAL A 22 -10.67 8.01 4.02
C VAL A 22 -10.29 7.36 2.69
N ALA A 23 -9.46 6.32 2.78
CA ALA A 23 -8.92 5.55 1.65
C ALA A 23 -9.57 4.17 1.54
N VAL A 24 -9.76 3.51 2.70
CA VAL A 24 -10.27 2.14 2.76
C VAL A 24 -11.43 2.07 3.74
N ILE A 25 -12.50 1.40 3.31
CA ILE A 25 -13.64 1.01 4.14
C ILE A 25 -13.83 -0.49 3.92
N ASP A 26 -13.72 -1.27 4.99
CA ASP A 26 -13.93 -2.73 4.97
C ASP A 26 -14.71 -3.14 6.23
N GLY A 27 -16.00 -3.41 6.05
CA GLY A 27 -16.95 -3.55 7.16
C GLY A 27 -16.96 -2.29 8.04
N ASP A 28 -16.68 -2.48 9.33
CA ASP A 28 -16.61 -1.40 10.31
C ASP A 28 -15.27 -0.65 10.29
N SER A 29 -14.24 -1.21 9.66
CA SER A 29 -12.92 -0.61 9.58
C SER A 29 -12.91 0.54 8.59
N ARG A 30 -12.34 1.68 9.01
CA ARG A 30 -12.17 2.88 8.19
C ARG A 30 -10.76 3.41 8.40
N TRP A 31 -10.01 3.57 7.31
CA TRP A 31 -8.64 4.07 7.38
C TRP A 31 -8.44 5.26 6.47
N THR A 32 -7.68 6.23 6.96
CA THR A 32 -7.19 7.34 6.16
C THR A 32 -6.08 6.89 5.21
N TYR A 33 -5.76 7.69 4.18
CA TYR A 33 -4.62 7.38 3.29
C TYR A 33 -3.31 7.26 4.05
N ALA A 34 -3.08 8.08 5.08
CA ALA A 34 -1.89 7.97 5.91
C ALA A 34 -1.83 6.60 6.62
N GLN A 35 -2.93 6.17 7.23
CA GLN A 35 -3.02 4.89 7.93
C GLN A 35 -2.91 3.70 6.98
N PHE A 36 -3.63 3.71 5.86
CA PHE A 36 -3.58 2.64 4.87
C PHE A 36 -2.16 2.47 4.31
N LEU A 37 -1.52 3.58 3.93
CA LEU A 37 -0.20 3.51 3.32
C LEU A 37 0.90 3.18 4.34
N ASP A 38 0.75 3.49 5.64
CA ASP A 38 1.64 2.96 6.70
C ASP A 38 1.56 1.42 6.79
N ARG A 39 0.37 0.86 6.61
CA ARG A 39 0.19 -0.61 6.59
C ARG A 39 0.87 -1.23 5.37
N CYS A 40 0.77 -0.61 4.19
CA CYS A 40 1.54 -1.01 3.00
C CYS A 40 3.05 -1.00 3.26
N ASP A 41 3.57 0.05 3.92
CA ASP A 41 5.00 0.13 4.25
C ASP A 41 5.42 -1.02 5.20
N ARG A 42 4.58 -1.37 6.18
CA ARG A 42 4.82 -2.50 7.09
C ARG A 42 4.82 -3.84 6.36
N TRP A 43 3.91 -4.03 5.41
CA TRP A 43 3.86 -5.22 4.55
C TRP A 43 5.13 -5.32 3.70
N SER A 44 5.52 -4.23 3.02
CA SER A 44 6.76 -4.16 2.25
C SER A 44 8.00 -4.46 3.09
N ALA A 45 8.09 -3.90 4.30
CA ALA A 45 9.18 -4.17 5.23
C ALA A 45 9.24 -5.65 5.66
N ALA A 46 8.09 -6.33 5.78
CA ALA A 46 8.05 -7.76 6.07
C ALA A 46 8.58 -8.58 4.88
N LEU A 47 8.18 -8.27 3.65
CA LEU A 47 8.68 -8.94 2.45
C LEU A 47 10.20 -8.75 2.28
N GLN A 48 10.71 -7.54 2.53
CA GLN A 48 12.16 -7.28 2.49
C GLN A 48 12.92 -8.11 3.52
N LYS A 49 12.37 -8.29 4.74
CA LYS A 49 12.96 -9.16 5.77
C LYS A 49 12.95 -10.64 5.38
N LEU A 50 12.02 -11.06 4.50
CA LEU A 50 11.99 -12.40 3.93
C LEU A 50 12.96 -12.58 2.74
N GLY A 51 13.72 -11.53 2.39
CA GLY A 51 14.72 -11.58 1.32
C GLY A 51 14.19 -11.28 -0.08
N ILE A 52 12.95 -10.80 -0.21
CA ILE A 52 12.35 -10.45 -1.50
C ILE A 52 13.02 -9.18 -2.06
N GLY A 53 13.43 -9.23 -3.32
CA GLY A 53 14.09 -8.15 -4.03
C GLY A 53 13.52 -7.84 -5.42
N PRO A 54 14.15 -6.90 -6.15
CA PRO A 54 13.73 -6.53 -7.50
C PRO A 54 13.74 -7.73 -8.45
N GLY A 55 12.62 -7.98 -9.13
CA GLY A 55 12.46 -9.09 -10.08
C GLY A 55 11.92 -10.39 -9.47
N ASP A 56 11.83 -10.47 -8.14
CA ASP A 56 11.15 -11.58 -7.46
C ASP A 56 9.64 -11.50 -7.65
N ARG A 57 8.98 -12.66 -7.62
CA ARG A 57 7.52 -12.77 -7.77
C ARG A 57 6.94 -13.24 -6.45
N VAL A 58 5.92 -12.52 -5.97
CA VAL A 58 5.18 -12.87 -4.76
C VAL A 58 3.75 -13.26 -5.17
N ALA A 59 3.36 -14.50 -4.87
CA ALA A 59 1.98 -14.93 -5.07
C ALA A 59 1.11 -14.43 -3.90
N TYR A 60 -0.09 -13.94 -4.20
CA TYR A 60 -1.03 -13.45 -3.21
C TYR A 60 -2.36 -14.21 -3.36
N LEU A 61 -2.76 -14.95 -2.32
CA LEU A 61 -4.04 -15.66 -2.29
C LEU A 61 -4.82 -15.19 -1.06
N SER A 62 -5.90 -14.44 -1.29
CA SER A 62 -6.70 -13.82 -0.24
C SER A 62 -8.13 -13.53 -0.74
N PRO A 63 -9.11 -13.44 0.16
CA PRO A 63 -10.37 -12.78 -0.12
C PRO A 63 -10.18 -11.31 -0.50
N ASN A 64 -11.22 -10.72 -1.11
CA ASN A 64 -11.33 -9.28 -1.36
C ASN A 64 -11.56 -8.54 -0.03
N ALA A 65 -10.48 -8.27 0.69
CA ALA A 65 -10.48 -7.59 1.98
C ALA A 65 -9.32 -6.59 2.06
N HIS A 66 -9.37 -5.70 3.04
CA HIS A 66 -8.34 -4.68 3.24
C HIS A 66 -6.93 -5.27 3.37
N ALA A 67 -6.79 -6.49 3.92
CA ALA A 67 -5.50 -7.16 4.05
C ALA A 67 -4.86 -7.38 2.67
N GLN A 68 -5.65 -7.72 1.64
CA GLN A 68 -5.15 -7.81 0.26
C GLN A 68 -4.68 -6.46 -0.27
N LEU A 69 -5.37 -5.35 0.08
CA LEU A 69 -4.99 -4.01 -0.38
C LEU A 69 -3.64 -3.55 0.18
N GLU A 70 -3.18 -4.09 1.32
CA GLU A 70 -1.88 -3.76 1.90
C GLU A 70 -0.70 -4.22 1.05
N SER A 71 -0.92 -5.08 0.05
CA SER A 71 0.11 -5.45 -0.93
C SER A 71 0.38 -4.39 -2.00
N PHE A 72 -0.29 -3.24 -1.92
CA PHE A 72 -0.06 -2.08 -2.80
C PHE A 72 1.37 -1.55 -2.64
#